data_AF-A0A9D6XQZ1-F1
#
_entry.id   AF-A0A9D6XQZ1-F1
#
_cell.length_a   1.000
_cell.length_b   1.000
_cell.length_c   1.000
_cell.angle_alpha   90.00
_cell.angle_beta   90.00
_cell.angle_gamma   90.00
#
_symmetry.space_group_name_H-M   'P 1'
#
loop_
_entity.id
_entity.type
_entity.pdbx_description
1 polymer ?
#
loop_
_entity_poly.entity_id
_entity_poly.type
_entity_poly.pdbx_seq_one_letter_code
_entity_poly.pdbx_strand_id
1 'polypeptide(L)'
;MWIAKLAAVVLYTAIIGSLAIASVLIAPRGGLILRLARVWCRWVSATAGVRYRVRGADRIDWSRNYLILSNHQSQFDIPALVHAIPLDFRMVAKRNLFLIPVFGWALWLAGFVGINRSDRRQAFRRLDRAAERVRRGASVIVFAEGTRSRDGSLLPFKKGPFVLAIRSGV
;
A
#
# COMPACT_ATOMS: atom_id res chain seq x y z
N MET A 1 26.13 7.66 11.69
CA MET A 1 25.31 6.43 11.44
C MET A 1 23.97 6.71 10.76
N TRP A 2 23.15 7.69 11.18
CA TRP A 2 21.83 7.93 10.57
C TRP A 2 21.89 8.47 9.13
N ILE A 3 22.87 9.32 8.81
CA ILE A 3 23.09 9.86 7.46
C ILE A 3 23.33 8.73 6.45
N ALA A 4 24.19 7.76 6.79
CA ALA A 4 24.46 6.61 5.93
C ALA A 4 23.20 5.75 5.70
N LYS A 5 22.39 5.54 6.75
CA LYS A 5 21.10 4.83 6.60
C LYS A 5 20.14 5.60 5.69
N LEU A 6 20.02 6.92 5.86
CA LEU A 6 19.18 7.75 5.02
C LEU A 6 19.66 7.76 3.56
N ALA A 7 20.98 7.88 3.34
CA ALA A 7 21.58 7.83 2.01
C ALA A 7 21.30 6.48 1.34
N ALA A 8 21.44 5.37 2.06
CA ALA A 8 21.05 4.06 1.57
C ALA A 8 19.55 4.03 1.20
N VAL A 9 18.69 4.61 2.04
CA VAL A 9 17.24 4.72 1.77
C VAL A 9 16.92 5.43 0.48
N VAL A 10 17.55 6.58 0.27
CA VAL A 10 17.39 7.35 -0.96
C VAL A 10 17.91 6.56 -2.16
N LEU A 11 19.09 5.96 -2.04
CA LEU A 11 19.73 5.20 -3.11
C LEU A 11 18.87 4.04 -3.60
N TYR A 12 18.43 3.15 -2.70
CA TYR A 12 17.61 2.04 -3.15
C TYR A 12 16.21 2.47 -3.59
N THR A 13 15.69 3.61 -3.11
CA THR A 13 14.41 4.14 -3.59
C THR A 13 14.54 4.60 -5.04
N ALA A 14 15.64 5.29 -5.37
CA ALA A 14 15.94 5.69 -6.74
C ALA A 14 16.14 4.48 -7.66
N ILE A 15 16.95 3.50 -7.24
CA ILE A 15 17.23 2.29 -8.03
C ILE A 15 15.95 1.48 -8.25
N ILE A 16 15.29 1.04 -7.17
CA ILE A 16 14.12 0.16 -7.29
C ILE A 16 12.95 0.88 -7.94
N GLY A 17 12.73 2.16 -7.63
CA GLY A 17 11.68 2.94 -8.26
C GLY A 17 11.93 3.13 -9.76
N SER A 18 13.18 3.34 -10.20
CA SER A 18 13.51 3.44 -11.62
C SER A 18 13.32 2.10 -12.33
N LEU A 19 13.74 0.98 -11.72
CA LEU A 19 13.47 -0.36 -12.24
C LEU A 19 11.97 -0.65 -12.31
N ALA A 20 11.18 -0.21 -11.33
CA ALA A 20 9.73 -0.34 -11.35
C ALA A 20 9.10 0.44 -12.50
N ILE A 21 9.57 1.66 -12.77
CA ILE A 21 9.12 2.45 -13.92
C ILE A 21 9.49 1.77 -15.23
N ALA A 22 10.75 1.35 -15.39
CA ALA A 22 11.23 0.66 -16.58
C ALA A 22 10.50 -0.67 -16.83
N SER A 23 10.08 -1.36 -15.75
CA SER A 23 9.37 -2.63 -15.85
C SER A 23 8.06 -2.55 -16.63
N VAL A 24 7.46 -1.36 -16.75
CA VAL A 24 6.25 -1.12 -17.54
C VAL A 24 6.46 -1.42 -19.03
N LEU A 25 7.70 -1.32 -19.53
CA LEU A 25 8.03 -1.66 -20.92
C LEU A 25 7.87 -3.16 -21.21
N ILE A 26 7.94 -4.01 -20.18
CA ILE A 26 7.91 -5.48 -20.31
C ILE A 26 6.58 -6.02 -19.77
N ALA A 27 6.13 -5.48 -18.63
CA ALA A 27 4.92 -5.87 -17.95
C ALA A 27 4.14 -4.60 -17.58
N PRO A 28 3.30 -4.08 -18.49
CA PRO A 28 2.69 -2.75 -18.33
C PRO A 28 1.74 -2.60 -17.14
N ARG A 29 1.44 -3.68 -16.39
CA ARG A 29 0.58 -3.63 -15.20
C ARG A 29 1.04 -4.51 -14.04
N GLY A 30 1.34 -3.84 -12.92
CA GLY A 30 1.04 -4.30 -11.56
C GLY A 30 2.03 -5.27 -10.90
N GLY A 31 1.92 -6.56 -11.21
CA GLY A 31 2.52 -7.62 -10.38
C GLY A 31 4.05 -7.55 -10.28
N LEU A 32 4.73 -7.12 -11.35
CA LEU A 32 6.18 -6.92 -11.32
C LEU A 32 6.59 -5.72 -10.45
N ILE A 33 5.85 -4.62 -10.54
CA ILE A 33 6.09 -3.43 -9.72
C ILE A 33 5.89 -3.74 -8.23
N LEU A 34 4.87 -4.52 -7.87
CA LEU A 34 4.67 -4.92 -6.48
C LEU A 34 5.79 -5.85 -5.98
N ARG A 35 6.30 -6.77 -6.82
CA ARG A 35 7.46 -7.60 -6.46
C ARG A 35 8.70 -6.75 -6.18
N LEU A 36 8.96 -5.74 -7.01
CA LEU A 36 10.03 -4.77 -6.75
C LEU A 36 9.78 -3.97 -5.47
N ALA A 37 8.54 -3.54 -5.23
CA ALA A 37 8.17 -2.88 -3.97
C ALA A 37 8.39 -3.77 -2.74
N ARG A 38 8.18 -5.10 -2.84
CA ARG A 38 8.51 -6.05 -1.76
C ARG A 38 10.00 -6.07 -1.43
N VAL A 39 10.87 -6.05 -2.45
CA VAL A 39 12.33 -5.94 -2.26
C VAL A 39 12.69 -4.61 -1.59
N TRP A 40 12.13 -3.50 -2.09
CA TRP A 40 12.32 -2.18 -1.50
C TRP A 40 11.89 -2.14 -0.02
N CYS A 41 10.69 -2.62 0.30
CA CYS A 41 10.21 -2.70 1.69
C CYS A 41 11.14 -3.53 2.57
N ARG A 42 11.63 -4.68 2.09
CA ARG A 42 12.57 -5.53 2.85
C ARG A 42 13.86 -4.79 3.18
N TRP A 43 14.43 -4.04 2.25
CA TRP A 43 15.65 -3.24 2.48
C TRP A 43 15.40 -2.06 3.43
N VAL A 44 14.26 -1.38 3.31
CA VAL A 44 13.84 -0.34 4.26
C VAL A 44 13.74 -0.91 5.69
N SER A 45 13.09 -2.04 5.86
CA SER A 45 12.95 -2.67 7.17
C SER A 45 14.30 -3.12 7.73
N ALA A 46 15.16 -3.71 6.90
CA ALA A 46 16.48 -4.17 7.31
C ALA A 46 17.39 -3.03 7.78
N THR A 47 17.45 -1.91 7.04
CA THR A 47 18.26 -0.73 7.44
C THR A 47 17.78 -0.09 8.74
N ALA A 48 16.48 -0.19 9.01
CA ALA A 48 15.86 0.24 10.27
C ALA A 48 15.93 -0.79 11.40
N GLY A 49 16.42 -2.02 11.15
CA GLY A 49 16.46 -3.10 12.15
C GLY A 49 15.09 -3.67 12.52
N VAL A 50 14.08 -3.47 11.67
CA VAL A 50 12.71 -3.93 11.90
C VAL A 50 12.58 -5.40 11.55
N ARG A 51 12.02 -6.19 12.47
CA ARG A 51 11.69 -7.61 12.28
C ARG A 51 10.18 -7.80 12.38
N TYR A 52 9.62 -8.54 11.43
CA TYR A 52 8.20 -8.83 11.40
C TYR A 52 7.91 -10.22 11.95
N ARG A 53 6.81 -10.34 12.69
CA ARG A 53 6.23 -11.63 13.08
C ARG A 53 4.79 -11.66 12.58
N VAL A 54 4.51 -12.58 11.68
CA VAL A 54 3.17 -12.79 11.12
C VAL A 54 2.52 -13.96 11.85
N ARG A 55 1.25 -13.81 12.25
CA ARG A 55 0.46 -14.87 12.90
C ARG A 55 -0.88 -14.99 12.19
N GLY A 56 -1.40 -16.20 12.05
CA GLY A 56 -2.71 -16.47 11.44
C GLY A 56 -2.74 -16.42 9.90
N ALA A 57 -1.58 -16.33 9.24
CA ALA A 57 -1.50 -16.36 7.78
C ALA A 57 -1.91 -17.71 7.18
N ASP A 58 -1.75 -18.78 7.95
CA ASP A 58 -2.20 -20.15 7.67
C ASP A 58 -3.72 -20.29 7.63
N ARG A 59 -4.46 -19.34 8.22
CA ARG A 59 -5.92 -19.35 8.28
C ARG A 59 -6.59 -18.61 7.12
N ILE A 60 -5.79 -18.08 6.19
CA ILE A 60 -6.27 -17.25 5.09
C ILE A 60 -6.10 -18.02 3.77
N ASP A 61 -7.18 -18.12 3.01
CA ASP A 61 -7.17 -18.69 1.67
C ASP A 61 -6.64 -17.66 0.66
N TRP A 62 -5.33 -17.64 0.47
CA TRP A 62 -4.65 -16.70 -0.43
C TRP A 62 -4.98 -16.87 -1.93
N SER A 63 -5.80 -17.86 -2.31
CA SER A 63 -6.33 -17.98 -3.68
C SER A 63 -7.43 -16.96 -3.99
N ARG A 64 -8.02 -16.35 -2.94
CA ARG A 64 -9.10 -15.37 -3.06
C ARG A 64 -8.59 -13.93 -2.99
N ASN A 65 -9.41 -13.01 -3.46
CA ASN A 65 -9.20 -11.58 -3.28
C ASN A 65 -9.86 -11.08 -1.99
N TYR A 66 -9.26 -10.06 -1.38
CA TYR A 66 -9.72 -9.54 -0.09
C TYR A 66 -9.74 -8.01 -0.06
N LEU A 67 -10.69 -7.48 0.72
CA LEU A 67 -10.56 -6.15 1.29
C LEU A 67 -9.93 -6.27 2.68
N ILE A 68 -8.68 -5.85 2.81
CA ILE A 68 -7.91 -5.97 4.05
C ILE A 68 -7.97 -4.62 4.79
N LEU A 69 -8.43 -4.66 6.03
CA LEU A 69 -8.47 -3.49 6.90
C LEU A 69 -7.33 -3.55 7.91
N SER A 70 -6.61 -2.44 8.05
CA SER A 70 -5.55 -2.28 9.06
C SER A 70 -5.78 -1.02 9.87
N ASN A 71 -5.35 -1.03 11.13
CA ASN A 71 -5.06 0.21 11.86
C ASN A 71 -3.83 0.88 11.25
N HIS A 72 -3.62 2.16 11.55
CA HIS A 72 -2.49 2.95 11.03
C HIS A 72 -1.77 3.66 12.16
N GLN A 73 -0.52 3.28 12.43
CA GLN A 73 0.30 3.79 13.54
C GLN A 73 1.65 4.33 13.05
N SER A 74 2.19 3.80 11.95
CA SER A 74 3.56 4.11 11.52
C SER A 74 3.70 4.15 10.00
N GLN A 75 4.84 4.68 9.54
CA GLN A 75 5.28 4.48 8.16
C GLN A 75 5.64 3.01 7.90
N PHE A 76 6.04 2.26 8.95
CA PHE A 76 6.39 0.86 8.85
C PHE A 76 5.19 -0.09 8.69
N ASP A 77 3.96 0.42 8.82
CA ASP A 77 2.75 -0.36 8.53
C ASP A 77 2.75 -0.84 7.08
N ILE A 78 3.22 -0.01 6.15
CA ILE A 78 3.27 -0.33 4.73
C ILE A 78 4.25 -1.49 4.48
N PRO A 79 5.55 -1.39 4.85
CA PRO A 79 6.46 -2.54 4.80
C PRO A 79 5.96 -3.79 5.53
N ALA A 80 5.31 -3.65 6.70
CA ALA A 80 4.77 -4.78 7.43
C ALA A 80 3.68 -5.52 6.64
N LEU A 81 2.73 -4.79 6.05
CA LEU A 81 1.66 -5.34 5.23
C LEU A 81 2.19 -5.92 3.92
N VAL A 82 3.15 -5.24 3.27
CA VAL A 82 3.82 -5.74 2.06
C VAL A 82 4.59 -7.04 2.34
N HIS A 83 5.16 -7.18 3.54
CA HIS A 83 5.84 -8.40 3.97
C HIS A 83 4.84 -9.53 4.30
N ALA A 84 3.76 -9.22 4.99
CA ALA A 84 2.83 -10.22 5.53
C ALA A 84 1.81 -10.74 4.50
N ILE A 85 1.43 -9.93 3.51
CA ILE A 85 0.34 -10.24 2.59
C ILE A 85 0.89 -10.71 1.23
N PRO A 86 0.77 -12.01 0.89
CA PRO A 86 1.31 -12.57 -0.34
C PRO A 86 0.47 -12.25 -1.59
N LEU A 87 -0.60 -11.45 -1.49
CA LEU A 87 -1.48 -11.09 -2.60
C LEU A 87 -0.94 -9.97 -3.49
N ASP A 88 -1.48 -9.88 -4.71
CA ASP A 88 -1.38 -8.66 -5.52
C ASP A 88 -2.45 -7.66 -5.07
N PHE A 89 -2.04 -6.65 -4.31
CA PHE A 89 -2.95 -5.68 -3.70
C PHE A 89 -2.58 -4.24 -4.03
N ARG A 90 -3.57 -3.34 -3.94
CA ARG A 90 -3.40 -1.88 -4.09
C ARG A 90 -3.83 -1.18 -2.81
N MET A 91 -3.11 -0.12 -2.45
CA MET A 91 -3.41 0.68 -1.28
C MET A 91 -3.92 2.07 -1.66
N VAL A 92 -4.65 2.67 -0.72
CA VAL A 92 -5.04 4.08 -0.79
C VAL A 92 -3.97 4.92 -0.09
N ALA A 93 -3.33 5.82 -0.83
CA ALA A 93 -2.21 6.64 -0.37
C ALA A 93 -2.53 8.14 -0.42
N LYS A 94 -1.78 8.96 0.35
CA LYS A 94 -1.94 10.42 0.33
C LYS A 94 -1.54 10.97 -1.04
N ARG A 95 -2.37 11.83 -1.65
CA ARG A 95 -2.11 12.42 -2.98
C ARG A 95 -0.71 13.01 -3.12
N ASN A 96 -0.20 13.68 -2.09
CA ASN A 96 1.12 14.32 -2.14
C ASN A 96 2.28 13.34 -2.33
N LEU A 97 2.12 12.06 -1.97
CA LEU A 97 3.15 11.04 -2.20
C LEU A 97 3.39 10.79 -3.69
N PHE A 98 2.38 11.01 -4.53
CA PHE A 98 2.47 10.85 -5.98
C PHE A 98 3.26 11.97 -6.66
N LEU A 99 3.55 13.06 -5.93
CA LEU A 99 4.36 14.17 -6.42
C LEU A 99 5.86 13.96 -6.20
N ILE A 100 6.25 12.96 -5.40
CA ILE A 100 7.66 12.65 -5.15
C ILE A 100 8.24 12.00 -6.42
N PRO A 101 9.29 12.55 -7.04
CA PRO A 101 9.89 11.96 -8.23
C PRO A 101 10.33 10.51 -7.97
N VAL A 102 10.22 9.67 -9.00
CA VAL A 102 10.52 8.23 -8.96
C VAL A 102 9.56 7.43 -8.05
N PHE A 103 9.50 7.73 -6.75
CA PHE A 103 8.63 7.04 -5.80
C PHE A 103 7.14 7.19 -6.14
N GLY A 104 6.68 8.43 -6.32
CA GLY A 104 5.29 8.74 -6.64
C GLY A 104 4.86 8.19 -8.01
N TRP A 105 5.77 8.21 -8.98
CA TRP A 105 5.55 7.62 -10.31
C TRP A 105 5.43 6.10 -10.23
N ALA A 106 6.32 5.44 -9.49
CA ALA A 106 6.23 4.00 -9.25
C ALA A 106 4.91 3.61 -8.55
N LEU A 107 4.45 4.39 -7.57
CA LEU A 107 3.13 4.19 -6.94
C LEU A 107 1.98 4.32 -7.94
N TRP A 108 2.04 5.33 -8.82
CA TRP A 108 1.02 5.53 -9.85
C TRP A 108 0.97 4.34 -10.82
N LEU A 109 2.13 3.90 -11.32
CA LEU A 109 2.25 2.76 -12.23
C LEU A 109 1.88 1.43 -11.56
N ALA A 110 2.10 1.30 -10.26
CA ALA A 110 1.62 0.17 -9.45
C ALA A 110 0.08 0.14 -9.32
N GLY A 111 -0.62 1.19 -9.75
CA GLY A 111 -2.08 1.29 -9.67
C GLY A 111 -2.61 1.73 -8.30
N PHE A 112 -1.75 2.23 -7.41
CA PHE A 112 -2.14 2.77 -6.11
C PHE A 112 -3.00 4.02 -6.29
N VAL A 113 -3.91 4.26 -5.34
CA VAL A 113 -4.90 5.33 -5.47
C VAL A 113 -4.53 6.49 -4.56
N GLY A 114 -4.12 7.62 -5.17
CA GLY A 114 -3.78 8.84 -4.44
C GLY A 114 -5.01 9.68 -4.08
N ILE A 115 -5.40 9.73 -2.81
CA ILE A 115 -6.58 10.46 -2.33
C ILE A 115 -6.21 11.79 -1.67
N ASN A 116 -7.06 12.79 -1.87
CA ASN A 116 -7.10 13.97 -1.01
C ASN A 116 -8.16 13.75 0.07
N ARG A 117 -7.74 13.62 1.32
CA ARG A 117 -8.62 13.31 2.45
C ARG A 117 -9.54 14.48 2.84
N SER A 118 -9.25 15.70 2.38
CA SER A 118 -10.13 16.86 2.61
C SER A 118 -11.34 16.92 1.66
N ASP A 119 -11.32 16.18 0.56
CA ASP A 119 -12.41 16.17 -0.43
C ASP A 119 -13.28 14.89 -0.31
N ARG A 120 -14.32 14.98 0.52
CA ARG A 120 -15.27 13.89 0.77
C ARG A 120 -16.09 13.47 -0.47
N ARG A 121 -16.45 14.40 -1.36
CA ARG A 121 -17.26 14.08 -2.55
C ARG A 121 -16.46 13.24 -3.54
N GLN A 122 -15.19 13.57 -3.71
CA GLN A 122 -14.32 12.81 -4.60
C GLN A 122 -14.00 11.40 -4.04
N ALA A 123 -14.03 11.22 -2.71
CA ALA A 123 -13.83 9.92 -2.08
C ALA A 123 -14.89 8.88 -2.50
N PHE A 124 -16.18 9.25 -2.55
CA PHE A 124 -17.26 8.31 -2.90
C PHE A 124 -17.16 7.77 -4.33
N ARG A 125 -16.96 8.63 -5.34
CA ARG A 125 -16.78 8.17 -6.73
C ARG A 125 -15.58 7.22 -6.92
N ARG A 126 -14.59 7.34 -6.04
CA ARG A 126 -13.41 6.47 -6.05
C ARG A 126 -13.68 5.13 -5.37
N LEU A 127 -14.62 5.06 -4.42
CA LEU A 127 -15.07 3.79 -3.84
C LEU A 127 -15.71 2.90 -4.90
N ASP A 128 -16.49 3.45 -5.84
CA ASP A 128 -17.10 2.65 -6.91
C ASP A 128 -16.06 2.02 -7.84
N ARG A 129 -15.04 2.81 -8.23
CA ARG A 129 -13.92 2.29 -9.04
C ARG A 129 -13.09 1.27 -8.27
N ALA A 130 -12.90 1.47 -6.97
CA ALA A 130 -12.21 0.50 -6.12
C ALA A 130 -13.03 -0.79 -5.99
N ALA A 131 -14.35 -0.68 -5.79
CA ALA A 131 -15.26 -1.82 -5.69
C ALA A 131 -15.24 -2.65 -6.98
N GLU A 132 -15.26 -1.99 -8.14
CA GLU A 132 -15.15 -2.66 -9.44
C GLU A 132 -13.81 -3.40 -9.61
N ARG A 133 -12.70 -2.82 -9.15
CA ARG A 133 -11.40 -3.51 -9.18
C ARG A 133 -11.38 -4.73 -8.27
N VAL A 134 -11.99 -4.62 -7.09
CA VAL A 134 -12.12 -5.74 -6.16
C VAL A 134 -12.95 -6.85 -6.77
N ARG A 135 -14.11 -6.53 -7.38
CA ARG A 135 -14.95 -7.51 -8.10
C ARG A 135 -14.22 -8.20 -9.24
N ARG A 136 -13.25 -7.54 -9.88
CA ARG A 136 -12.39 -8.12 -10.93
C ARG A 136 -11.20 -8.94 -10.38
N GLY A 137 -11.21 -9.28 -9.09
CA GLY A 137 -10.20 -10.13 -8.46
C GLY A 137 -9.00 -9.40 -7.85
N ALA A 138 -9.00 -8.06 -7.80
CA ALA A 138 -7.93 -7.33 -7.12
C ALA A 138 -8.14 -7.34 -5.59
N SER A 139 -7.05 -7.43 -4.83
CA SER A 139 -7.10 -7.17 -3.39
C SER A 139 -6.83 -5.70 -3.09
N VAL A 140 -7.46 -5.17 -2.05
CA VAL A 140 -7.28 -3.77 -1.63
C VAL A 140 -6.99 -3.72 -0.15
N ILE A 141 -6.00 -2.91 0.23
CA ILE A 141 -5.69 -2.64 1.63
C ILE A 141 -6.11 -1.21 1.97
N VAL A 142 -6.86 -1.07 3.06
CA VAL A 142 -7.35 0.21 3.55
C VAL A 142 -7.04 0.39 5.03
N PHE A 143 -6.49 1.55 5.36
CA PHE A 143 -6.33 1.98 6.74
C PHE A 143 -7.65 2.53 7.26
N ALA A 144 -8.31 1.78 8.15
CA ALA A 144 -9.71 2.01 8.53
C ALA A 144 -9.94 3.37 9.20
N GLU A 145 -8.93 3.86 9.93
CA GLU A 145 -8.94 5.15 10.64
C GLU A 145 -8.83 6.35 9.69
N GLY A 146 -8.27 6.14 8.50
CA GLY A 146 -8.03 7.20 7.51
C GLY A 146 -6.94 8.21 7.91
N THR A 147 -6.22 8.00 9.01
CA THR A 147 -5.02 8.73 9.43
C THR A 147 -4.21 7.88 10.39
N ARG A 148 -2.94 8.24 10.63
CA ARG A 148 -2.14 7.58 11.66
C ARG A 148 -2.55 8.08 13.04
N SER A 149 -2.63 7.15 13.98
CA SER A 149 -2.64 7.46 15.40
C SER A 149 -1.33 8.12 15.82
N ARG A 150 -1.40 9.09 16.75
CA ARG A 150 -0.23 9.82 17.26
C ARG A 150 0.35 9.21 18.53
N ASP A 151 -0.48 8.52 19.29
CA ASP A 151 -0.17 7.90 20.58
C ASP A 151 -0.24 6.37 20.53
N GLY A 152 -0.60 5.79 19.38
CA GLY A 152 -0.75 4.35 19.20
C GLY A 152 -2.13 3.82 19.58
N SER A 153 -3.03 4.64 20.12
CA SER A 153 -4.43 4.27 20.36
C SER A 153 -5.18 4.04 19.04
N LEU A 154 -6.17 3.14 19.04
CA LEU A 154 -7.06 2.97 17.90
C LEU A 154 -8.01 4.15 17.78
N LEU A 155 -8.00 4.81 16.62
CA LEU A 155 -8.98 5.86 16.30
C LEU A 155 -10.29 5.26 15.79
N PRO A 156 -11.39 6.04 15.80
CA PRO A 156 -12.66 5.61 15.23
C PRO A 156 -12.53 5.30 13.73
N PHE A 157 -13.02 4.13 13.33
CA PHE A 157 -13.01 3.71 11.94
C PHE A 157 -13.97 4.54 11.09
N LYS A 158 -13.56 4.85 9.87
CA LYS A 158 -14.40 5.53 8.89
C LYS A 158 -15.35 4.53 8.24
N LYS A 159 -16.51 5.03 7.78
CA LYS A 159 -17.52 4.20 7.09
C LYS A 159 -17.08 3.73 5.70
N GLY A 160 -16.20 4.48 5.03
CA GLY A 160 -15.80 4.26 3.63
C GLY A 160 -15.30 2.85 3.29
N PRO A 161 -14.36 2.26 4.05
CA PRO A 161 -13.90 0.89 3.83
C PRO A 161 -15.03 -0.15 3.94
N PHE A 162 -15.96 0.00 4.87
CA PHE A 162 -17.10 -0.91 5.01
C PHE A 162 -18.12 -0.75 3.87
N VAL A 163 -18.37 0.49 3.44
CA VAL A 163 -19.17 0.74 2.23
C VAL A 163 -18.52 0.12 1.00
N LEU A 164 -17.18 0.17 0.90
CA LEU A 164 -16.45 -0.51 -0.16
C LEU A 164 -16.70 -2.02 -0.10
N ALA A 165 -16.52 -2.65 1.05
CA ALA A 165 -16.76 -4.09 1.26
C ALA A 165 -18.14 -4.51 0.73
N ILE A 166 -19.20 -3.85 1.24
CA ILE A 166 -20.60 -4.10 0.85
C ILE A 166 -20.79 -3.94 -0.67
N ARG A 167 -20.24 -2.88 -1.26
CA ARG A 167 -20.36 -2.63 -2.71
C ARG A 167 -19.58 -3.65 -3.55
N SER A 168 -18.43 -4.12 -3.08
CA SER A 168 -17.63 -5.11 -3.79
C SER A 168 -18.11 -6.55 -3.59
N GLY A 169 -18.99 -6.82 -2.62
CA GLY A 169 -19.46 -8.17 -2.32
C GLY A 169 -18.37 -9.07 -1.74
N VAL A 170 -17.38 -8.48 -1.06
CA VAL A 170 -16.32 -9.19 -0.32
C VAL A 170 -16.30 -8.78 1.14
#